data_AF-A0A8J5I8A6-F1
#
_entry.id   AF-A0A8J5I8A6-F1
#
_cell.length_a   1.000
_cell.length_b   1.000
_cell.length_c   1.000
_cell.angle_alpha   90.00
_cell.angle_beta   90.00
_cell.angle_gamma   90.00
#
_symmetry.space_group_name_H-M   'P 1'
#
loop_
_entity.id
_entity.type
_entity.pdbx_description
1 polymer ?
#
loop_
_entity_poly.entity_id
_entity_poly.type
_entity_poly.pdbx_seq_one_letter_code
_entity_poly.pdbx_strand_id
1 'polypeptide(L)' 'GVTVSGLTGSATNLYDIVANPKVVSGWDFSGVDVSASVKGKLAGLPNSVTL' A
#
# COMPACT_ATOMS: atom_id res chain seq x y z
N GLY A 1 -13.00 3.28 7.30
CA GLY A 1 -11.71 2.61 7.48
C GLY A 1 -11.32 1.96 6.18
N VAL A 2 -10.03 1.68 6.00
CA VAL A 2 -9.53 0.89 4.87
C VAL A 2 -9.13 -0.46 5.43
N THR A 3 -9.66 -1.55 4.89
CA THR A 3 -9.28 -2.91 5.26
C THR A 3 -8.76 -3.64 4.05
N VAL A 4 -7.54 -4.16 4.15
CA VAL A 4 -6.91 -4.99 3.13
C VAL A 4 -6.56 -6.31 3.79
N SER A 5 -7.21 -7.39 3.34
CA SER A 5 -7.05 -8.72 3.93
C SER A 5 -6.82 -9.77 2.86
N GLY A 6 -5.87 -10.69 3.08
CA GLY A 6 -5.66 -11.86 2.22
C GLY A 6 -5.09 -11.54 0.83
N LEU A 7 -4.39 -10.40 0.70
CA LEU A 7 -3.77 -10.01 -0.55
C LEU A 7 -2.50 -10.83 -0.77
N THR A 8 -2.55 -11.80 -1.67
CA THR A 8 -1.43 -12.67 -2.01
C THR A 8 -1.16 -12.71 -3.51
N GLY A 9 0.07 -13.05 -3.91
CA GLY A 9 0.42 -13.23 -5.33
C GLY A 9 1.76 -12.62 -5.71
N SER A 10 1.90 -12.24 -6.98
CA SER A 10 3.12 -11.61 -7.50
C SER A 10 2.81 -10.34 -8.28
N ALA A 11 3.70 -9.37 -8.18
CA ALA A 11 3.65 -8.12 -8.93
C ALA A 11 5.05 -7.74 -9.41
N THR A 12 5.15 -7.05 -10.55
CA THR A 12 6.46 -6.51 -10.97
C THR A 12 6.91 -5.39 -10.04
N ASN A 13 5.99 -4.49 -9.67
CA ASN A 13 6.25 -3.34 -8.82
C ASN A 13 5.30 -3.34 -7.62
N LEU A 14 5.86 -3.16 -6.41
CA LEU A 14 5.13 -3.00 -5.17
C LEU A 14 5.59 -1.70 -4.49
N TYR A 15 4.65 -0.86 -4.07
CA TYR A 15 4.94 0.45 -3.50
C TYR A 15 4.34 0.59 -2.11
N ASP A 16 5.15 0.97 -1.14
CA ASP A 16 4.68 1.36 0.20
C ASP A 16 4.03 2.74 0.12
N ILE A 17 2.86 2.89 0.72
CA ILE A 17 2.22 4.20 0.93
C ILE A 17 2.65 4.74 2.29
N VAL A 18 3.43 5.82 2.29
CA VAL A 18 3.76 6.56 3.51
C VAL A 18 2.67 7.60 3.74
N ALA A 19 1.73 7.27 4.62
CA ALA A 19 0.65 8.16 5.04
C ALA A 19 1.05 8.96 6.29
N ASN A 20 0.55 10.20 6.40
CA ASN A 20 0.73 10.99 7.62
C ASN A 20 -0.25 10.50 8.71
N PRO A 21 0.25 9.94 9.83
CA PRO A 21 -0.60 9.33 10.85
C PRO A 21 -1.47 10.33 11.61
N LYS A 22 -1.23 11.64 11.47
CA LYS A 22 -2.07 12.70 12.06
C LYS A 22 -3.39 12.92 11.30
N VAL A 23 -3.45 12.47 10.05
CA VAL A 23 -4.61 12.68 9.16
C VAL A 23 -5.17 11.38 8.61
N VAL A 24 -4.36 10.33 8.53
CA VAL A 24 -4.79 8.99 8.12
C VAL A 24 -4.79 8.05 9.31
N SER A 25 -5.95 7.48 9.61
CA SER A 25 -6.17 6.50 10.67
C SER A 25 -7.24 5.47 10.27
N GLY A 26 -7.31 4.34 10.98
CA GLY A 26 -8.33 3.30 10.73
C GLY A 26 -8.04 2.45 9.48
N TRP A 27 -6.76 2.19 9.24
CA TRP A 27 -6.26 1.26 8.22
C TRP A 27 -5.91 -0.06 8.89
N ASP A 28 -6.41 -1.16 8.35
CA ASP A 28 -6.19 -2.51 8.85
C ASP A 28 -5.69 -3.40 7.71
N PHE A 29 -4.48 -3.94 7.85
CA PHE A 29 -3.83 -4.78 6.85
C PHE A 29 -3.52 -6.14 7.48
N SER A 30 -4.03 -7.21 6.90
CA SER A 30 -3.81 -8.57 7.41
C SER A 30 -3.61 -9.57 6.26
N GLY A 31 -2.77 -10.58 6.46
CA GLY A 31 -2.52 -11.60 5.44
C GLY A 31 -2.05 -11.05 4.09
N VAL A 32 -1.20 -10.01 4.10
CA VAL A 32 -0.59 -9.45 2.89
C VAL A 32 0.74 -10.16 2.64
N ASP A 33 0.79 -10.95 1.56
CA ASP A 33 1.96 -11.71 1.13
C ASP A 33 2.12 -11.61 -0.39
N VAL A 34 2.71 -10.51 -0.84
CA VAL A 34 2.94 -10.21 -2.26
C VAL A 34 4.43 -10.28 -2.55
N SER A 35 4.80 -11.16 -3.48
CA SER A 35 6.15 -11.21 -4.04
C SER A 35 6.30 -10.13 -5.12
N ALA A 36 7.40 -9.38 -5.09
CA ALA A 36 7.65 -8.38 -6.12
C ALA A 36 9.12 -8.22 -6.45
N SER A 37 9.39 -7.99 -7.75
CA SER A 37 10.74 -7.79 -8.27
C SER A 37 11.28 -6.39 -7.98
N VAL A 38 10.40 -5.40 -7.91
CA VAL A 38 10.72 -4.01 -7.58
C VAL A 38 9.89 -3.57 -6.39
N LYS A 39 10.56 -3.07 -5.35
CA LYS A 39 9.93 -2.49 -4.16
C LYS A 39 10.33 -1.03 -4.03
N GLY A 40 9.34 -0.14 -3.96
CA GLY A 40 9.54 1.30 -3.81
C GLY A 40 8.73 1.89 -2.66
N LYS A 41 8.99 3.15 -2.32
CA LYS A 41 8.19 3.90 -1.34
C LYS A 41 7.65 5.17 -1.98
N LEU A 42 6.35 5.40 -1.82
CA LEU A 42 5.66 6.60 -2.26
C LEU A 42 5.15 7.35 -1.03
N ALA A 43 5.38 8.66 -0.96
CA ALA A 43 4.91 9.49 0.15
C ALA A 43 3.70 10.35 -0.26
N GLY A 44 2.57 10.22 0.44
CA GLY A 44 1.48 11.22 0.44
C GLY A 44 0.49 11.28 -0.74
N LEU A 45 0.03 10.18 -1.34
CA LEU A 45 -0.97 10.23 -2.44
C LEU A 45 -2.41 10.02 -1.91
N PRO A 46 -3.41 10.90 -2.18
CA PRO A 46 -4.12 11.03 -3.49
C PRO A 46 -4.54 12.50 -3.85
N ASN A 47 -5.02 12.90 -5.05
CA ASN A 47 -6.10 12.42 -5.94
C ASN A 47 -5.61 12.22 -7.39
N SER A 48 -6.06 11.15 -8.04
CA SER A 48 -5.58 10.70 -9.37
C SER A 48 -4.10 10.28 -9.34
N VAL A 49 -3.79 9.15 -8.73
CA VAL A 49 -2.45 8.58 -8.78
C VAL A 49 -2.08 8.22 -10.23
N THR A 50 -0.96 8.72 -10.78
CA THR A 50 -0.34 8.21 -12.02
C THR A 50 1.14 7.89 -11.82
N LEU A 51 1.59 6.92 -12.63
CA LEU A 51 2.74 6.01 -12.50
C LEU A 51 4.13 6.66 -12.32
#